data_AF-A0A946QG39-F1
#
_entry.id   AF-A0A946QG39-F1
#
_cell.length_a   1.000
_cell.length_b   1.000
_cell.length_c   1.000
_cell.angle_alpha   90.00
_cell.angle_beta   90.00
_cell.angle_gamma   90.00
#
_symmetry.space_group_name_H-M   'P 1'
#
loop_
_entity.id
_entity.type
_entity.pdbx_description
1 polymer ?
#
loop_
_entity_poly.entity_id
_entity_poly.type
_entity_poly.pdbx_seq_one_letter_code
_entity_poly.pdbx_strand_id
1 'polypeptide(L)'
;MRRKLLLVVLILCFSLLGQSAGIAGNKGFILPLKGQVCTGLNYMVRWGCHGHIHYRLTGPRNPADAKNKCYWACDKVKSQVSNSNWLTECKKGCDKAYQIDISQ
;
A
#
# COMPACT_ATOMS: atom_id res chain seq x y z
N MET A 1 1.82 41.33 -18.94
CA MET A 1 0.79 40.32 -18.60
C MET A 1 1.33 38.91 -18.37
N ARG A 2 2.46 38.49 -18.96
CA ARG A 2 3.00 37.11 -18.83
C ARG A 2 3.46 36.68 -17.43
N ARG A 3 3.91 37.60 -16.56
CA ARG A 3 4.38 37.28 -15.19
C ARG A 3 3.25 36.86 -14.23
N LYS A 4 2.02 37.36 -14.44
CA LYS A 4 0.87 37.01 -13.58
C LYS A 4 0.39 35.57 -13.84
N LEU A 5 0.54 35.07 -15.08
CA LEU A 5 0.15 33.72 -15.45
C LEU A 5 1.02 32.65 -14.75
N LEU A 6 2.33 32.91 -14.65
CA LEU A 6 3.29 32.01 -13.99
C LEU A 6 3.00 31.82 -12.50
N LEU A 7 2.61 32.90 -11.80
CA LEU A 7 2.24 32.84 -10.38
C LEU A 7 0.95 32.03 -10.15
N VAL A 8 -0.05 32.19 -11.03
CA VAL A 8 -1.31 31.44 -10.93
C VAL A 8 -1.07 29.94 -11.17
N VAL A 9 -0.21 29.58 -12.13
CA VAL A 9 0.17 28.18 -12.38
C VAL A 9 0.93 27.58 -11.19
N LEU A 10 1.86 28.32 -10.59
CA LEU A 10 2.59 27.87 -9.41
C LEU A 10 1.66 27.65 -8.20
N ILE A 11 0.72 28.56 -7.95
CA ILE A 11 -0.25 28.43 -6.85
C ILE A 11 -1.19 27.24 -7.07
N LEU A 12 -1.62 26.99 -8.32
CA LEU A 12 -2.41 25.79 -8.67
C LEU A 12 -1.62 24.50 -8.46
N CYS A 13 -0.34 24.45 -8.82
CA CYS A 13 0.53 23.29 -8.56
C CYS A 13 0.71 23.04 -7.05
N PHE A 14 0.88 24.09 -6.24
CA PHE A 14 0.96 23.95 -4.78
C PHE A 14 -0.37 23.54 -4.14
N SER A 15 -1.51 23.97 -4.70
CA SER A 15 -2.84 23.58 -4.24
C SER A 15 -3.18 22.11 -4.56
N LEU A 16 -2.66 21.59 -5.69
CA LEU A 16 -2.78 20.17 -6.06
C LEU A 16 -1.90 19.27 -5.18
N LEU A 17 -0.72 19.74 -4.77
CA LEU A 17 0.14 19.04 -3.81
C LEU A 17 -0.46 19.07 -2.39
N GLY A 18 -1.07 20.20 -1.99
CA GLY A 18 -1.68 20.39 -0.67
C GLY A 18 -2.90 19.52 -0.38
N GLN A 19 -3.64 19.06 -1.41
CA GLN A 19 -4.79 18.16 -1.21
C GLN A 19 -4.41 16.71 -0.88
N SER A 20 -3.13 16.33 -1.00
CA SER A 20 -2.63 15.06 -0.46
C SER A 20 -2.26 15.11 1.03
N ALA A 21 -2.29 16.30 1.65
CA ALA A 21 -1.93 16.50 3.06
C ALA A 21 -3.12 16.29 4.03
N GLY A 22 -4.20 15.67 3.57
CA GLY A 22 -5.34 15.23 4.39
C GLY A 22 -5.21 13.78 4.88
N ILE A 23 -4.04 13.35 5.34
CA ILE A 23 -3.91 12.05 6.01
C ILE A 23 -3.88 12.28 7.52
N ALA A 24 -5.07 12.50 8.07
CA ALA A 24 -5.28 12.55 9.51
C ALA A 24 -4.90 11.19 10.13
N GLY A 25 -3.73 11.20 10.78
CA GLY A 25 -3.17 10.09 11.53
C GLY A 25 -1.74 9.82 11.10
N ASN A 26 -0.80 10.06 12.01
CA ASN A 26 0.66 9.89 11.90
C ASN A 26 1.14 8.47 11.46
N LYS A 27 0.24 7.59 11.03
CA LYS A 27 0.50 6.26 10.45
C LYS A 27 0.38 6.23 8.92
N GLY A 28 -0.26 7.23 8.30
CA GLY A 28 -0.52 7.24 6.87
C GLY A 28 0.66 7.65 5.98
N PHE A 29 1.64 8.37 6.53
CA PHE A 29 2.86 8.76 5.80
C PHE A 29 3.91 7.64 5.74
N ILE A 30 3.88 6.69 6.68
CA ILE A 30 4.83 5.57 6.72
C ILE A 30 4.47 4.48 5.69
N LEU A 31 3.19 4.31 5.37
CA LEU A 31 2.71 3.26 4.47
C LEU A 31 3.11 3.41 2.97
N PRO A 32 3.14 4.60 2.35
CA PRO A 32 3.71 4.76 1.00
C PRO A 32 5.23 4.56 0.98
N LEU A 33 5.95 4.88 2.06
CA LEU A 33 7.35 4.44 2.26
C LEU A 33 7.43 2.91 2.43
N LYS A 34 6.45 2.27 3.08
CA LYS A 34 6.36 0.79 3.17
C LYS A 34 6.04 0.10 1.85
N GLY A 35 5.48 0.81 0.86
CA GLY A 35 5.37 0.30 -0.52
C GLY A 35 6.74 -0.06 -1.11
N GLN A 36 7.80 0.66 -0.72
CA GLN A 36 9.18 0.30 -1.06
C GLN A 36 9.66 -0.95 -0.32
N VAL A 37 9.10 -1.31 0.83
CA VAL A 37 9.48 -2.56 1.53
C VAL A 37 9.03 -3.80 0.74
N CYS A 38 8.02 -3.64 -0.11
CA CYS A 38 7.63 -4.69 -1.06
C CYS A 38 8.51 -4.70 -2.33
N THR A 39 9.27 -3.63 -2.59
CA THR A 39 10.20 -3.58 -3.73
C THR A 39 11.37 -4.53 -3.49
N GLY A 40 11.81 -5.24 -4.52
CA GLY A 40 12.82 -6.30 -4.42
C GLY A 40 12.28 -7.69 -4.05
N LEU A 41 11.02 -7.82 -3.59
CA LEU A 41 10.40 -9.13 -3.38
C LEU A 41 10.08 -9.82 -4.71
N ASN A 42 10.10 -11.17 -4.73
CA ASN A 42 9.57 -11.96 -5.84
C ASN A 42 8.11 -11.56 -6.13
N TYR A 43 7.68 -11.60 -7.39
CA TYR A 43 6.38 -11.13 -7.87
C TYR A 43 5.21 -11.59 -6.97
N MET A 44 5.12 -12.89 -6.68
CA MET A 44 4.00 -13.44 -5.89
C MET A 44 4.01 -12.96 -4.43
N VAL A 45 5.20 -12.86 -3.83
CA VAL A 45 5.38 -12.32 -2.48
C VAL A 45 5.07 -10.82 -2.44
N ARG A 46 5.44 -10.10 -3.50
CA ARG A 46 5.16 -8.68 -3.67
C ARG A 46 3.66 -8.39 -3.71
N TRP A 47 2.88 -9.24 -4.38
CA TRP A 47 1.41 -9.14 -4.41
C TRP A 47 0.79 -9.19 -3.02
N GLY A 48 1.17 -10.19 -2.20
CA GLY A 48 0.70 -10.27 -0.83
C GLY A 48 1.15 -9.09 0.04
N CYS A 49 2.40 -8.66 -0.13
CA CYS A 49 2.94 -7.50 0.59
C CYS A 49 2.14 -6.22 0.29
N HIS A 50 1.87 -5.93 -0.98
CA HIS A 50 1.04 -4.80 -1.37
C HIS A 50 -0.42 -4.97 -0.93
N GLY A 51 -0.97 -6.18 -0.96
CA GLY A 51 -2.33 -6.48 -0.50
C GLY A 51 -2.54 -6.08 0.96
N HIS A 52 -1.61 -6.44 1.85
CA HIS A 52 -1.68 -6.05 3.27
C HIS A 52 -1.63 -4.53 3.43
N ILE A 53 -0.66 -3.87 2.79
CA ILE A 53 -0.52 -2.41 2.84
C ILE A 53 -1.79 -1.70 2.33
N HIS A 54 -2.34 -2.19 1.23
CA HIS A 54 -3.57 -1.66 0.66
C HIS A 54 -4.73 -1.75 1.65
N TYR A 55 -4.94 -2.91 2.29
CA TYR A 55 -6.00 -3.06 3.31
C TYR A 55 -5.74 -2.26 4.58
N ARG A 56 -4.48 -2.01 4.93
CA ARG A 56 -4.13 -1.10 6.04
C ARG A 56 -4.44 0.36 5.75
N LEU A 57 -4.32 0.76 4.49
CA LEU A 57 -4.61 2.12 4.04
C LEU A 57 -6.10 2.37 3.79
N THR A 58 -6.80 1.38 3.23
CA THR A 58 -8.20 1.54 2.76
C THR A 58 -9.24 0.91 3.69
N GLY A 59 -8.81 0.13 4.67
CA GLY A 59 -9.67 -0.70 5.50
C GLY A 59 -9.37 -0.59 7.00
N PRO A 60 -9.41 -1.70 7.74
CA PRO A 60 -9.37 -1.68 9.20
C PRO A 60 -8.05 -1.11 9.74
N ARG A 61 -8.15 -0.35 10.83
CA ARG A 61 -6.99 0.18 11.57
C ARG A 61 -6.16 -0.92 12.26
N ASN A 62 -6.77 -2.08 12.51
CA ASN A 62 -6.13 -3.23 13.14
C ASN A 62 -5.24 -4.00 12.14
N PRO A 63 -3.93 -4.16 12.42
CA PRO A 63 -3.01 -4.95 11.61
C PRO A 63 -3.47 -6.38 11.34
N ALA A 64 -4.05 -7.05 12.33
CA ALA A 64 -4.46 -8.45 12.20
C ALA A 64 -5.62 -8.62 11.21
N ASP A 65 -6.57 -7.70 11.22
CA ASP A 65 -7.71 -7.73 10.31
C ASP A 65 -7.29 -7.50 8.86
N ALA A 66 -6.34 -6.58 8.63
CA ALA A 66 -5.79 -6.36 7.30
C ALA A 66 -5.02 -7.58 6.77
N LYS A 67 -4.26 -8.26 7.64
CA LYS A 67 -3.59 -9.53 7.31
C LYS A 67 -4.60 -10.61 6.91
N ASN A 68 -5.69 -10.76 7.67
CA ASN A 68 -6.74 -11.74 7.35
C ASN A 68 -7.43 -11.44 6.01
N LYS A 69 -7.70 -10.17 5.71
CA LYS A 69 -8.21 -9.77 4.38
C LYS A 69 -7.21 -10.02 3.25
N CYS A 70 -5.92 -9.80 3.51
CA CYS A 70 -4.84 -10.12 2.57
C CYS A 70 -4.83 -11.61 2.24
N TYR A 71 -4.92 -12.49 3.24
CA TYR A 71 -5.00 -13.94 3.04
C TYR A 71 -6.22 -14.35 2.23
N TRP A 72 -7.39 -13.81 2.58
CA TRP A 72 -8.61 -14.08 1.86
C TRP A 72 -8.50 -13.70 0.38
N ALA A 73 -7.88 -12.55 0.07
CA ALA A 73 -7.63 -12.13 -1.30
C ALA A 73 -6.66 -13.07 -2.05
N CYS A 74 -5.57 -13.51 -1.40
CA CYS A 74 -4.66 -14.51 -1.98
C CYS A 74 -5.39 -15.80 -2.36
N ASP A 75 -6.29 -16.28 -1.50
CA ASP A 75 -7.10 -17.49 -1.74
C ASP A 75 -8.10 -17.30 -2.90
N LYS A 76 -8.70 -16.12 -3.06
CA LYS A 76 -9.59 -15.82 -4.19
C LYS A 76 -8.86 -15.80 -5.54
N VAL A 77 -7.70 -15.15 -5.58
CA VAL A 77 -6.89 -15.03 -6.80
C VAL A 77 -6.19 -16.34 -7.17
N LYS A 78 -6.01 -17.28 -6.24
CA LYS A 78 -5.40 -18.60 -6.51
C LYS A 78 -6.02 -19.30 -7.71
N SER A 79 -7.34 -19.25 -7.85
CA SER A 79 -8.06 -19.89 -8.97
C SER A 79 -7.73 -19.29 -10.34
N GLN A 80 -7.22 -18.06 -10.38
CA GLN A 80 -6.88 -17.31 -11.58
C GLN A 80 -5.39 -17.39 -11.94
N VAL A 81 -4.57 -18.00 -11.08
CA VAL A 81 -3.12 -18.08 -11.25
C VAL A 81 -2.70 -19.55 -11.39
N SER A 82 -2.16 -19.92 -12.55
CA SER A 82 -1.70 -21.29 -12.86
C SER A 82 -0.37 -21.66 -12.18
N ASN A 83 -0.11 -21.16 -10.97
CA ASN A 83 1.12 -21.42 -10.23
C ASN A 83 0.81 -22.10 -8.89
N SER A 84 1.34 -23.31 -8.69
CA SER A 84 1.12 -24.10 -7.48
C SER A 84 1.66 -23.45 -6.20
N ASN A 85 2.68 -22.59 -6.32
CA ASN A 85 3.29 -21.87 -5.20
C ASN A 85 2.66 -20.50 -4.92
N TRP A 86 1.71 -20.05 -5.75
CA TRP A 86 1.07 -18.73 -5.62
C TRP A 86 0.57 -18.46 -4.21
N LEU A 87 -0.24 -19.37 -3.66
CA LEU A 87 -0.90 -19.16 -2.38
C LEU A 87 0.13 -19.00 -1.25
N THR A 88 1.14 -19.87 -1.25
CA THR A 88 2.20 -19.86 -0.24
C THR A 88 3.02 -18.58 -0.31
N GLU A 89 3.44 -18.17 -1.51
CA GLU A 89 4.24 -16.97 -1.69
C GLU A 89 3.44 -15.69 -1.40
N CYS A 90 2.17 -15.63 -1.81
CA CYS A 90 1.28 -14.51 -1.51
C CYS A 90 1.08 -14.37 0.01
N LYS A 91 0.81 -15.47 0.73
CA LYS A 91 0.67 -15.44 2.20
C LYS A 91 1.95 -14.99 2.90
N LYS A 92 3.13 -15.46 2.45
CA LYS A 92 4.43 -14.96 2.93
C LYS A 92 4.57 -13.44 2.75
N GLY A 93 4.05 -12.90 1.65
CA GLY A 93 4.00 -11.46 1.40
C GLY A 93 3.19 -10.71 2.44
N CYS A 94 1.97 -11.18 2.73
CA CYS A 94 1.12 -10.60 3.77
C CYS A 94 1.78 -10.68 5.16
N ASP A 95 2.42 -11.80 5.49
CA ASP A 95 3.14 -11.99 6.76
C ASP A 95 4.28 -11.00 6.93
N LYS A 96 5.13 -10.83 5.92
CA LYS A 96 6.23 -9.86 5.95
C LYS A 96 5.71 -8.46 6.25
N ALA A 97 4.71 -8.02 5.48
CA ALA A 97 4.12 -6.69 5.64
C ALA A 97 3.47 -6.51 7.02
N TYR A 98 2.81 -7.54 7.55
CA TYR A 98 2.25 -7.53 8.90
C TYR A 98 3.32 -7.38 9.98
N GLN A 99 4.43 -8.13 9.90
CA GLN A 99 5.53 -8.02 10.87
C GLN A 99 6.09 -6.60 10.93
N ILE A 100 6.24 -5.96 9.77
CA ILE A 100 6.69 -4.55 9.65
C ILE A 100 5.66 -3.56 10.20
N ASP A 101 4.37 -3.92 10.17
CA ASP A 101 3.28 -3.09 10.66
C ASP A 101 3.14 -3.13 12.18
N ILE A 102 3.38 -4.29 12.81
CA ILE A 102 3.30 -4.45 14.27
C ILE A 102 4.60 -4.11 15.01
N SER A 103 5.73 -4.03 14.31
CA SER A 103 7.02 -3.65 14.91
C SER A 103 7.20 -2.13 15.09
N GLN A 104 6.11 -1.35 15.04
CA GLN A 104 6.06 0.11 15.17
C GLN A 104 5.10 0.54 16.28
#